data_AF-A0A2T7UBM2-F1
#
_entry.id   AF-A0A2T7UBM2-F1
#
_cell.length_a   1.000
_cell.length_b   1.000
_cell.length_c   1.000
_cell.angle_alpha   90.00
_cell.angle_beta   90.00
_cell.angle_gamma   90.00
#
_symmetry.space_group_name_H-M   'P 1'
#
loop_
_entity.id
_entity.type
_entity.pdbx_description
1 polymer ?
#
loop_
_entity_poly.entity_id
_entity_poly.type
_entity_poly.pdbx_seq_one_letter_code
_entity_poly.pdbx_strand_id
1 'polypeptide(L)'
;MKRHVAATLAGVLGFLIMDSHIDWVHQDRSSLLQVSGRLFDARGWLSERWRQMRQDCRSVHTQAINSATAWAVLQAIQVHSLPDSLQAELLQVQTQGDWVMAEVAFKTLNPSIVVLRQVNGAWLIQDSAVWSGSTAPWHAADFVRRYLRQQAPELPEPLLDCLEIDLTRYSQGPGRLGPVSALGTRP
;
A
#
# COMPACT_ATOMS: atom_id res chain seq x y z
N MET A 1 17.37 -34.76 39.66
CA MET A 1 16.24 -34.37 38.79
C MET A 1 16.49 -34.90 37.38
N LYS A 2 15.53 -35.62 36.78
CA LYS A 2 15.69 -36.26 35.45
C LYS A 2 15.81 -35.18 34.37
N ARG A 3 16.84 -35.26 33.50
CA ARG A 3 17.13 -34.28 32.42
C ARG A 3 15.92 -34.00 31.53
N HIS A 4 15.04 -34.99 31.38
CA HIS A 4 13.77 -34.86 30.66
C HIS A 4 12.81 -33.84 31.28
N VAL A 5 12.77 -33.74 32.62
CA VAL A 5 11.91 -32.79 33.34
C VAL A 5 12.39 -31.36 33.11
N ALA A 6 13.71 -31.13 33.13
CA ALA A 6 14.29 -29.81 32.85
C ALA A 6 14.07 -29.40 31.38
N ALA A 7 14.19 -30.34 30.44
CA ALA A 7 13.93 -30.08 29.03
C ALA A 7 12.44 -29.76 28.76
N THR A 8 11.52 -30.50 29.38
CA THR A 8 10.08 -30.18 29.29
C THR A 8 9.76 -28.84 29.95
N LEU A 9 10.35 -28.55 31.11
CA LEU A 9 10.12 -27.25 31.77
C LEU A 9 10.64 -26.11 30.90
N ALA A 10 11.85 -26.23 30.34
CA ALA A 10 12.43 -25.22 29.47
C ALA A 10 11.61 -25.02 28.19
N GLY A 11 11.10 -26.10 27.60
CA GLY A 11 10.20 -26.02 26.44
C GLY A 11 8.88 -25.33 26.75
N VAL A 12 8.25 -25.67 27.88
CA VAL A 12 6.99 -25.04 28.32
C VAL A 12 7.20 -23.57 28.69
N LEU A 13 8.29 -23.24 29.40
CA LEU A 13 8.60 -21.85 29.74
C LEU A 13 8.90 -21.03 28.48
N GLY A 14 9.63 -21.59 27.52
CA GLY A 14 9.90 -20.95 26.23
C GLY A 14 8.62 -20.66 25.43
N PHE A 15 7.69 -21.62 25.41
CA PHE A 15 6.39 -21.44 24.75
C PHE A 15 5.53 -20.38 25.43
N LEU A 16 5.46 -20.37 26.77
CA LEU A 16 4.69 -19.39 27.54
C LEU A 16 5.23 -17.95 27.42
N ILE A 17 6.55 -17.78 27.35
CA ILE A 17 7.17 -16.46 27.15
C ILE A 17 6.90 -15.95 25.73
N MET A 18 6.90 -16.82 24.72
CA MET A 18 6.53 -16.43 23.35
C MET A 18 5.04 -16.04 23.24
N ASP A 19 4.16 -16.75 23.94
CA ASP A 19 2.71 -16.48 23.95
C ASP A 19 2.38 -15.11 24.57
N SER A 20 3.13 -14.68 25.60
CA SER A 20 2.92 -13.39 26.28
C SER A 20 3.24 -12.14 25.45
N HIS A 21 3.88 -12.28 24.28
CA HIS A 21 4.29 -11.13 23.46
C HIS A 21 3.51 -10.99 22.14
N ILE A 22 2.54 -11.88 21.90
CA ILE A 22 1.75 -11.95 20.68
C ILE A 22 0.29 -11.73 21.02
N ASP A 23 -0.17 -10.49 20.86
CA ASP A 23 -1.58 -10.15 21.05
C ASP A 23 -2.26 -10.04 19.68
N TRP A 24 -3.44 -10.64 19.53
CA TRP A 24 -4.28 -10.47 18.34
C TRP A 24 -5.26 -9.32 18.57
N VAL A 25 -5.05 -8.20 17.89
CA VAL A 25 -5.90 -7.01 18.02
C VAL A 25 -6.90 -6.99 16.87
N HIS A 26 -8.18 -7.10 17.16
CA HIS A 26 -9.24 -6.94 16.16
C HIS A 26 -9.57 -5.46 16.00
N GLN A 27 -9.42 -4.91 14.79
CA GLN A 27 -9.76 -3.51 14.51
C GLN A 27 -10.61 -3.41 13.24
N ASP A 28 -11.83 -2.90 13.41
CA ASP A 28 -12.90 -2.68 12.42
C ASP A 28 -13.25 -3.84 11.48
N ARG A 29 -12.36 -4.19 10.54
CA ARG A 29 -12.61 -5.15 9.46
C ARG A 29 -11.52 -6.22 9.28
N SER A 30 -10.48 -6.20 10.09
CA SER A 30 -9.42 -7.23 10.06
C SER A 30 -8.66 -7.36 11.37
N SER A 31 -8.05 -8.53 11.58
CA SER A 31 -7.19 -8.80 12.73
C SER A 31 -5.76 -8.33 12.44
N LEU A 32 -5.21 -7.52 13.34
CA LEU A 32 -3.81 -7.10 13.38
C LEU A 32 -3.06 -7.96 14.39
N LEU A 33 -1.82 -8.27 14.07
CA LEU A 33 -0.88 -8.91 15.00
C LEU A 33 -0.15 -7.81 15.77
N GLN A 34 -0.26 -7.81 17.08
CA GLN A 34 0.53 -6.94 17.94
C GLN A 34 1.71 -7.72 18.49
N VAL A 35 2.93 -7.28 18.14
CA VAL A 35 4.17 -7.83 18.68
C VAL A 35 4.91 -6.72 19.39
N SER A 36 5.12 -6.86 20.70
CA SER A 36 5.83 -5.88 21.53
C SER A 36 5.28 -4.44 21.39
N GLY A 37 3.96 -4.28 21.31
CA GLY A 37 3.29 -2.98 21.22
C GLY A 37 3.19 -2.35 19.83
N ARG A 38 3.75 -2.99 18.79
CA ARG A 38 3.64 -2.57 17.38
C ARG A 38 2.55 -3.36 16.66
N LEU A 39 1.68 -2.66 15.94
CA LEU A 39 0.65 -3.28 15.10
C LEU A 39 1.24 -3.72 13.77
N PHE A 40 0.92 -4.94 13.35
CA PHE A 40 1.38 -5.56 12.11
C PHE A 40 0.22 -6.24 11.39
N ASP A 41 0.00 -5.87 10.13
CA ASP A 41 -1.01 -6.49 9.27
C ASP A 41 -0.45 -7.74 8.58
N ALA A 42 -0.48 -8.88 9.30
CA ALA A 42 0.00 -10.16 8.79
C ALA A 42 -0.80 -10.65 7.58
N ARG A 43 -2.10 -10.32 7.51
CA ARG A 43 -2.96 -10.69 6.39
C ARG A 43 -2.56 -9.94 5.14
N GLY A 44 -2.38 -8.62 5.23
CA GLY A 44 -1.95 -7.81 4.09
C GLY A 44 -0.56 -8.19 3.60
N TRP A 45 0.37 -8.50 4.50
CA TRP A 45 1.69 -9.03 4.14
C TRP A 45 1.61 -10.35 3.38
N LEU A 46 0.83 -11.31 3.87
CA LEU A 46 0.66 -12.62 3.21
C LEU A 46 -0.01 -12.47 1.83
N SER A 47 -1.02 -11.61 1.73
CA SER A 47 -1.71 -11.29 0.47
C SER A 47 -0.73 -10.77 -0.58
N GLU A 48 0.12 -9.80 -0.22
CA GLU A 48 1.12 -9.26 -1.14
C GLU A 48 2.20 -10.28 -1.50
N ARG A 49 2.64 -11.10 -0.53
CA ARG A 49 3.60 -12.17 -0.81
C ARG A 49 3.05 -13.18 -1.82
N TRP A 50 1.79 -13.55 -1.67
CA TRP A 50 1.10 -14.48 -2.56
C TRP A 50 0.85 -13.87 -3.94
N ARG A 51 0.50 -12.58 -4.01
CA ARG A 51 0.36 -11.82 -5.25
C ARG A 51 1.68 -11.79 -6.03
N GLN A 52 2.80 -11.43 -5.39
CA GLN A 52 4.12 -11.41 -6.01
C GLN A 52 4.52 -12.74 -6.66
N MET A 53 4.07 -13.86 -6.09
CA MET A 53 4.36 -15.20 -6.62
C MET A 53 3.50 -15.56 -7.84
N ARG A 54 2.35 -14.91 -8.05
CA ARG A 54 1.39 -15.24 -9.11
C ARG A 54 1.23 -14.17 -10.18
N GLN A 55 1.73 -12.96 -9.93
CA GLN A 55 1.60 -11.84 -10.87
C GLN A 55 2.21 -12.20 -12.24
N ASP A 56 1.51 -11.86 -13.31
CA ASP A 56 2.06 -11.86 -14.67
C ASP A 56 1.99 -10.43 -15.23
N CYS A 57 3.16 -9.80 -15.33
CA CYS A 57 3.29 -8.41 -15.75
C CYS A 57 3.59 -8.24 -17.25
N ARG A 58 3.47 -9.31 -18.06
CA ARG A 58 3.79 -9.27 -19.50
C ARG A 58 2.93 -8.28 -20.29
N SER A 59 1.69 -8.04 -19.85
CA SER A 59 0.76 -7.10 -20.49
C SER A 59 0.89 -5.67 -19.99
N VAL A 60 1.76 -5.42 -19.00
CA VAL A 60 1.92 -4.11 -18.36
C VAL A 60 3.20 -3.47 -18.89
N HIS A 61 3.06 -2.23 -19.34
CA HIS A 61 4.17 -1.44 -19.86
C HIS A 61 4.54 -0.34 -18.88
N THR A 62 5.70 -0.47 -18.27
CA THR A 62 6.33 0.62 -17.51
C THR A 62 6.80 1.70 -18.48
N GLN A 63 6.31 2.91 -18.29
CA GLN A 63 6.67 4.06 -19.11
C GLN A 63 7.87 4.77 -18.49
N ALA A 64 8.83 5.17 -19.33
CA ALA A 64 9.88 6.06 -18.90
C ALA A 64 9.28 7.42 -18.50
N ILE A 65 9.79 8.04 -17.44
CA ILE A 65 9.27 9.31 -16.90
C ILE A 65 9.36 10.46 -17.92
N ASN A 66 10.28 10.37 -18.88
CA ASN A 66 10.45 11.34 -19.97
C ASN A 66 9.67 10.99 -21.26
N SER A 67 8.84 9.94 -21.25
CA SER A 67 8.02 9.56 -22.40
C SER A 67 6.88 10.54 -22.66
N ALA A 68 6.37 10.58 -23.90
CA ALA A 68 5.21 11.41 -24.25
C ALA A 68 3.97 11.03 -23.42
N THR A 69 3.77 9.74 -23.14
CA THR A 69 2.67 9.26 -22.29
C THR A 69 2.81 9.76 -20.86
N ALA A 70 4.01 9.68 -20.27
CA ALA A 70 4.26 10.20 -18.92
C ALA A 70 3.99 11.71 -18.84
N TRP A 71 4.45 12.49 -19.82
CA TRP A 71 4.15 13.93 -19.89
C TRP A 71 2.65 14.23 -19.98
N ALA A 72 1.91 13.51 -20.83
CA ALA A 72 0.47 13.71 -20.96
C ALA A 72 -0.28 13.35 -19.68
N VAL A 73 0.15 12.30 -18.97
CA VAL A 73 -0.41 11.88 -17.67
C VAL A 73 -0.12 12.94 -16.61
N LEU A 74 1.13 13.42 -16.51
CA LEU A 74 1.49 14.48 -15.57
C LEU A 74 0.67 15.75 -15.81
N GLN A 75 0.48 16.15 -17.07
CA GLN A 75 -0.32 17.31 -17.41
C GLN A 75 -1.79 17.13 -16.98
N ALA A 76 -2.38 15.95 -17.19
CA ALA A 76 -3.74 15.67 -16.73
C ALA A 76 -3.86 15.80 -15.20
N ILE A 77 -2.86 15.30 -14.45
CA ILE A 77 -2.79 15.40 -12.98
C ILE A 77 -2.63 16.86 -12.53
N GLN A 78 -1.74 17.61 -13.17
CA GLN A 78 -1.48 19.02 -12.84
C GLN A 78 -2.71 19.91 -13.07
N VAL A 79 -3.46 19.68 -14.16
CA VAL A 79 -4.66 20.45 -14.49
C VAL A 79 -5.81 20.15 -13.52
N HIS A 80 -5.95 18.90 -13.08
CA HIS A 80 -7.06 18.50 -12.22
C HIS A 80 -6.93 19.00 -10.77
N SER A 81 -5.70 19.14 -10.24
CA SER A 81 -5.46 19.34 -8.80
C SER A 81 -4.68 20.63 -8.47
N LEU A 82 -5.06 21.77 -9.04
CA LEU A 82 -4.47 23.08 -8.73
C LEU A 82 -4.91 23.59 -7.33
N PRO A 83 -4.04 24.28 -6.56
CA PRO A 83 -2.71 24.81 -6.93
C PRO A 83 -1.51 23.92 -6.55
N ASP A 84 -1.67 22.97 -5.64
CA ASP A 84 -0.54 22.22 -5.06
C ASP A 84 0.10 21.19 -6.01
N SER A 85 -0.58 20.85 -7.12
CA SER A 85 -0.08 19.88 -8.11
C SER A 85 0.89 20.45 -9.13
N LEU A 86 1.14 21.76 -9.15
CA LEU A 86 2.15 22.35 -10.04
C LEU A 86 3.58 21.83 -9.76
N GLN A 87 3.80 21.30 -8.56
CA GLN A 87 5.08 20.72 -8.12
C GLN A 87 4.99 19.19 -8.03
N ALA A 88 4.06 18.58 -8.78
CA ALA A 88 3.95 17.14 -8.89
C ALA A 88 5.10 16.57 -9.73
N GLU A 89 5.71 15.51 -9.22
CA GLU A 89 6.73 14.73 -9.91
C GLU A 89 6.27 13.28 -10.05
N LEU A 90 6.32 12.74 -11.27
CA LEU A 90 6.03 11.34 -11.52
C LEU A 90 7.15 10.46 -10.96
N LEU A 91 6.78 9.49 -10.13
CA LEU A 91 7.69 8.49 -9.59
C LEU A 91 7.71 7.23 -10.46
N GLN A 92 6.53 6.80 -10.91
CA GLN A 92 6.35 5.68 -11.82
C GLN A 92 5.06 5.84 -12.61
N VAL A 93 5.07 5.28 -13.81
CA VAL A 93 3.90 5.23 -14.69
C VAL A 93 3.85 3.84 -15.31
N GLN A 94 2.73 3.17 -15.15
CA GLN A 94 2.45 1.88 -15.76
C GLN A 94 1.19 1.99 -16.61
N THR A 95 1.15 1.24 -17.71
CA THR A 95 0.07 1.32 -18.69
C THR A 95 -0.35 -0.06 -19.16
N GLN A 96 -1.65 -0.22 -19.42
CA GLN A 96 -2.22 -1.39 -20.05
C GLN A 96 -3.48 -0.99 -20.82
N GLY A 97 -3.43 -1.08 -22.14
CA GLY A 97 -4.53 -0.65 -23.01
C GLY A 97 -4.86 0.83 -22.83
N ASP A 98 -6.13 1.13 -22.56
CA ASP A 98 -6.67 2.46 -22.28
C ASP A 98 -6.49 2.89 -20.80
N TRP A 99 -5.73 2.15 -19.99
CA TRP A 99 -5.53 2.45 -18.57
C TRP A 99 -4.10 2.82 -18.23
N VAL A 100 -3.95 3.78 -17.30
CA VAL A 100 -2.69 4.19 -16.68
C VAL A 100 -2.84 4.14 -15.17
N MET A 101 -1.80 3.67 -14.49
CA MET A 101 -1.57 3.95 -13.08
C MET A 101 -0.29 4.78 -12.94
N ALA A 102 -0.39 5.88 -12.22
CA ALA A 102 0.74 6.76 -11.95
C ALA A 102 0.90 6.94 -10.43
N GLU A 103 2.13 6.83 -9.95
CA GLU A 103 2.49 7.28 -8.62
C GLU A 103 3.14 8.65 -8.74
N VAL A 104 2.68 9.59 -7.90
CA VAL A 104 3.08 10.99 -7.95
C VAL A 104 3.53 11.44 -6.58
N ALA A 105 4.71 12.05 -6.53
CA ALA A 105 5.18 12.78 -5.37
C ALA A 105 4.80 14.25 -5.49
N PHE A 106 4.50 14.85 -4.34
CA PHE A 106 4.31 16.29 -4.22
C PHE A 106 5.32 16.81 -3.22
N LYS A 107 5.72 18.08 -3.38
CA LYS A 107 6.65 18.71 -2.45
C LYS A 107 6.05 18.93 -1.05
N THR A 108 4.77 19.26 -1.00
CA THR A 108 4.07 19.67 0.23
C THR A 108 2.93 18.73 0.63
N LEU A 109 2.47 17.87 -0.29
CA LEU A 109 1.37 16.94 -0.05
C LEU A 109 1.88 15.50 0.08
N ASN A 110 1.00 14.63 0.59
CA ASN A 110 1.25 13.21 0.59
C ASN A 110 1.36 12.69 -0.85
N PRO A 111 2.27 11.74 -1.12
CA PRO A 111 2.32 11.08 -2.41
C PRO A 111 1.01 10.34 -2.67
N SER A 112 0.68 10.21 -3.95
CA SER A 112 -0.60 9.69 -4.39
C SER A 112 -0.44 8.68 -5.52
N ILE A 113 -1.31 7.67 -5.52
CA ILE A 113 -1.49 6.75 -6.65
C ILE A 113 -2.77 7.15 -7.35
N VAL A 114 -2.66 7.45 -8.64
CA VAL A 114 -3.74 7.97 -9.48
C VAL A 114 -4.00 6.98 -10.61
N VAL A 115 -5.26 6.61 -10.77
CA VAL A 115 -5.73 5.82 -11.92
C VAL A 115 -6.27 6.78 -12.98
N LEU A 116 -5.86 6.59 -14.23
CA LEU A 116 -6.37 7.32 -15.37
C LEU A 116 -6.86 6.36 -16.45
N ARG A 117 -7.86 6.80 -17.20
CA ARG A 117 -8.38 6.11 -18.38
C ARG A 117 -8.35 7.03 -19.59
N GLN A 118 -8.01 6.48 -20.75
CA GLN A 118 -8.04 7.22 -21.99
C GLN A 118 -9.47 7.25 -22.54
N VAL A 119 -10.01 8.46 -22.74
CA VAL A 119 -11.32 8.68 -23.34
C VAL A 119 -11.16 9.73 -24.43
N ASN A 120 -11.55 9.40 -25.67
CA ASN A 120 -11.41 10.27 -26.84
C ASN A 120 -9.98 10.84 -27.03
N GLY A 121 -8.97 10.02 -26.73
CA GLY A 121 -7.56 10.41 -26.85
C GLY A 121 -7.00 11.23 -25.69
N ALA A 122 -7.82 11.66 -24.72
CA ALA A 122 -7.38 12.39 -23.53
C ALA A 122 -7.33 11.47 -22.30
N TRP A 123 -6.36 11.69 -21.42
CA TRP A 123 -6.30 11.01 -20.12
C TRP A 123 -7.24 11.69 -19.14
N LEU A 124 -8.18 10.91 -18.60
CA LEU A 124 -9.12 11.36 -17.57
C LEU A 124 -8.82 10.63 -16.26
N ILE A 125 -8.64 11.40 -15.20
CA ILE A 125 -8.49 10.88 -13.84
C ILE A 125 -9.78 10.19 -13.43
N GLN A 126 -9.63 9.01 -12.82
CA GLN A 126 -10.73 8.30 -12.20
C GLN A 126 -10.82 8.78 -10.75
N ASP A 127 -11.62 9.81 -10.49
CA ASP A 127 -11.67 10.51 -9.19
C ASP A 127 -11.99 9.58 -7.99
N SER A 128 -12.76 8.52 -8.23
CA SER A 128 -13.02 7.49 -7.22
C SER A 128 -11.78 6.64 -6.91
N ALA A 129 -10.86 6.48 -7.85
CA ALA A 129 -9.70 5.59 -7.80
C ALA A 129 -8.39 6.39 -7.65
N VAL A 130 -8.37 7.28 -6.67
CA VAL A 130 -7.17 8.00 -6.23
C VAL A 130 -6.91 7.67 -4.77
N TRP A 131 -5.69 7.21 -4.46
CA TRP A 131 -5.25 7.05 -3.08
C TRP A 131 -4.20 8.10 -2.73
N SER A 132 -4.37 8.76 -1.60
CA SER A 132 -3.38 9.67 -1.01
C SER A 132 -3.35 9.49 0.50
N GLY A 133 -2.15 9.54 1.09
CA GLY A 133 -1.96 9.50 2.53
C GLY A 133 -1.66 8.10 3.10
N SER A 134 -1.67 8.05 4.43
CA SER A 134 -1.20 6.87 5.17
C SER A 134 -2.22 5.76 5.22
N THR A 135 -1.75 4.52 5.13
CA THR A 135 -2.55 3.31 5.38
C THR A 135 -2.32 2.74 6.77
N ALA A 136 -1.49 3.36 7.61
CA ALA A 136 -1.16 2.80 8.92
C ALA A 136 -2.44 2.56 9.76
N PRO A 137 -2.54 1.43 10.49
CA PRO A 137 -1.53 0.39 10.70
C PRO A 137 -1.51 -0.74 9.64
N TRP A 138 -2.29 -0.62 8.56
CA TRP A 138 -2.46 -1.64 7.53
C TRP A 138 -1.28 -1.74 6.57
N HIS A 139 -1.09 -2.93 5.97
CA HIS A 139 -0.06 -3.14 4.96
C HIS A 139 -0.39 -2.33 3.69
N ALA A 140 0.40 -1.30 3.41
CA ALA A 140 0.02 -0.27 2.44
C ALA A 140 -0.31 -0.80 1.05
N ALA A 141 0.55 -1.65 0.50
CA ALA A 141 0.34 -2.18 -0.84
C ALA A 141 -0.96 -3.00 -0.96
N ASP A 142 -1.28 -3.84 0.04
CA ASP A 142 -2.50 -4.64 0.02
C ASP A 142 -3.74 -3.75 0.19
N PHE A 143 -3.67 -2.81 1.13
CA PHE A 143 -4.76 -1.88 1.40
C PHE A 143 -5.10 -1.05 0.16
N VAL A 144 -4.10 -0.40 -0.45
CA VAL A 144 -4.28 0.44 -1.63
C VAL A 144 -4.81 -0.38 -2.80
N ARG A 145 -4.28 -1.57 -3.05
CA ARG A 145 -4.80 -2.42 -4.15
C ARG A 145 -6.26 -2.79 -3.93
N ARG A 146 -6.64 -3.22 -2.73
CA ARG A 146 -8.05 -3.53 -2.42
C ARG A 146 -8.95 -2.32 -2.59
N TYR A 147 -8.50 -1.16 -2.14
CA TYR A 147 -9.22 0.10 -2.31
C TYR A 147 -9.42 0.41 -3.81
N LEU A 148 -8.35 0.46 -4.60
CA LEU A 148 -8.42 0.78 -6.03
C LEU A 148 -9.27 -0.22 -6.81
N ARG A 149 -9.19 -1.52 -6.48
CA ARG A 149 -10.05 -2.57 -7.06
C ARG A 149 -11.54 -2.33 -6.79
N GLN A 150 -11.88 -1.83 -5.60
CA GLN A 150 -13.27 -1.50 -5.26
C GLN A 150 -13.75 -0.23 -5.97
N GLN A 151 -12.88 0.76 -6.14
CA GLN A 151 -13.24 2.06 -6.70
C GLN A 151 -13.23 2.11 -8.23
N ALA A 152 -12.42 1.28 -8.87
CA ALA A 152 -12.37 1.08 -10.32
C ALA A 152 -12.41 -0.42 -10.66
N PRO A 153 -13.59 -1.06 -10.63
CA PRO A 153 -13.73 -2.48 -10.95
C PRO A 153 -13.33 -2.85 -12.39
N GLU A 154 -13.30 -1.87 -13.29
CA GLU A 154 -12.87 -2.03 -14.69
C GLU A 154 -11.35 -1.91 -14.89
N LEU A 155 -10.59 -1.53 -13.84
CA LEU A 155 -9.13 -1.42 -13.90
C LEU A 155 -8.53 -2.81 -14.18
N PRO A 156 -7.67 -2.97 -15.21
CA PRO A 156 -7.04 -4.24 -15.49
C PRO A 156 -6.28 -4.78 -14.29
N GLU A 157 -6.61 -6.01 -13.86
CA GLU A 157 -5.95 -6.65 -12.71
C GLU A 157 -4.42 -6.70 -12.85
N PRO A 158 -3.82 -7.01 -14.02
CA PRO A 158 -2.37 -7.02 -14.13
C PRO A 158 -1.74 -5.64 -13.87
N LEU A 159 -2.38 -4.56 -14.33
CA LEU A 159 -1.91 -3.21 -14.08
C LEU A 159 -1.94 -2.88 -12.57
N LEU A 160 -3.02 -3.27 -11.89
CA LEU A 160 -3.15 -3.10 -10.46
C LEU A 160 -2.16 -3.98 -9.69
N ASP A 161 -1.94 -5.21 -10.11
CA ASP A 161 -1.07 -6.15 -9.39
C ASP A 161 0.41 -5.83 -9.64
N CYS A 162 0.80 -5.33 -10.80
CA CYS A 162 2.21 -5.09 -11.15
C CYS A 162 2.75 -3.73 -10.67
N LEU A 163 1.88 -2.84 -10.18
CA LEU A 163 2.31 -1.60 -9.56
C LEU A 163 3.16 -1.89 -8.31
N GLU A 164 4.36 -1.32 -8.21
CA GLU A 164 5.16 -1.43 -6.99
C GLU A 164 4.71 -0.35 -6.01
N ILE A 165 4.19 -0.71 -4.84
CA ILE A 165 3.73 0.28 -3.84
C ILE A 165 4.73 0.29 -2.69
N ASP A 166 5.46 1.40 -2.54
CA ASP A 166 6.47 1.56 -1.51
C ASP A 166 5.82 1.65 -0.12
N LEU A 167 6.03 0.62 0.69
CA LEU A 167 5.50 0.56 2.06
C LEU A 167 6.00 1.73 2.91
N THR A 168 7.24 2.17 2.75
CA THR A 168 7.82 3.25 3.57
C THR A 168 7.13 4.58 3.28
N ARG A 169 6.70 4.79 2.03
CA ARG A 169 6.05 6.00 1.58
C ARG A 169 4.61 6.13 2.11
N TYR A 170 3.88 5.02 2.21
CA TYR A 170 2.47 5.00 2.61
C TYR A 170 2.22 4.50 4.04
N SER A 171 3.25 4.05 4.77
CA SER A 171 3.14 3.62 6.17
C SER A 171 3.30 4.74 7.20
N GLN A 172 3.73 5.93 6.79
CA GLN A 172 3.90 7.07 7.69
C GLN A 172 2.58 7.85 7.80
N GLY A 173 1.99 7.90 9.00
CA GLY A 173 0.82 8.74 9.29
C GLY A 173 1.12 10.25 9.14
N PRO A 174 0.13 11.14 9.27
CA PRO A 174 0.36 12.59 9.29
C PRO A 174 1.23 13.09 10.47
N GLY A 175 1.73 12.19 11.33
CA GLY A 175 2.83 12.48 12.25
C GLY A 175 4.11 11.84 11.73
N ARG A 176 5.17 12.65 11.55
CA ARG A 176 6.56 12.23 11.27
C ARG A 176 7.19 11.44 12.44
N LEU A 177 6.48 10.50 13.04
CA LEU A 177 6.88 9.76 14.23
C LEU A 177 6.51 8.28 14.11
N GLY A 178 7.18 7.57 13.20
CA GLY A 178 7.39 6.12 13.33
C GLY A 178 6.13 5.25 13.47
N PRO A 179 6.29 3.97 13.85
CA PRO A 179 5.17 3.06 14.02
C PRO A 179 4.19 3.56 15.08
N VAL A 180 2.89 3.45 14.78
CA VAL A 180 1.80 3.83 15.69
C VAL A 180 1.85 2.90 16.91
N SER A 181 2.32 3.42 18.04
CA SER A 181 2.23 2.75 19.33
C SER A 181 0.77 2.55 19.72
N ALA A 182 0.38 1.33 20.09
CA ALA A 182 -0.99 1.01 20.52
C ALA A 182 -1.42 1.66 21.85
N LEU A 183 -0.55 2.40 22.52
CA LEU A 183 -0.90 3.22 23.68
C LEU A 183 -1.53 4.53 23.21
N GLY A 184 -2.80 4.47 22.80
CA GLY A 184 -3.46 5.65 22.28
C GLY A 184 -4.96 5.58 22.15
N THR A 185 -5.66 4.73 22.91
CA THR A 185 -7.09 4.90 23.19
C THR A 185 -7.53 3.93 24.29
N ARG A 186 -7.62 4.42 25.52
CA ARG A 186 -8.65 3.94 26.46
C ARG A 186 -9.55 5.14 26.77
N PRO A 187 -10.88 4.95 26.83
CA PRO A 187 -11.82 6.00 27.18
C PRO A 187 -11.60 6.51 28.60
#